data_AF-A0AAU6T4I9-F1
#
_entry.id   AF-A0AAU6T4I9-F1
#
_cell.length_a   1.000
_cell.length_b   1.000
_cell.length_c   1.000
_cell.angle_alpha   90.00
_cell.angle_beta   90.00
_cell.angle_gamma   90.00
#
_symmetry.space_group_name_H-M   'P 1'
#
loop_
_entity.id
_entity.type
_entity.pdbx_description
1 polymer ?
#
loop_
_entity_poly.entity_id
_entity_poly.type
_entity_poly.pdbx_seq_one_letter_code
_entity_poly.pdbx_strand_id
1 'polypeptide(L)'
;MSISPMDLATYYGVDDIPAALSIGDNLHSLLVAIFRNEPLTSPRYDILASYDLNALRGFINGDMTLPEFRRQSAVEQELRRSKSLYYKGRKIVHRYQPSITKPLAAQQDDKPNIEKTSQNPTWDYLQKFRIKNGLADGQNSVSLPPHELAKQFWVDDITSAITGGARLHSLLVAAGQGATISAANRQFLLNRGLNALLRFLTGELSQEQFDKNGKAEQEQRNKLAQQKQREIAVQKAVDEERYKAEQKARSVRLEAERIQRESDPKYIARMKNQALREKYGVTGYVESHHLKQLMAILLKLDAGTRLLETETIWLKSNGREFETKEILHTYNRLEADHWLAEYRNSKNPWSAVNASGHLRKCAASNEAIALLSAIPAKRQGQPKLKSAILTTHGGAMRDRGEHTAALNMGAEAHRLQPNNFRPCTLLGAVCIELGNISEGHEWYCKAEARGAGRDSIMSDVRSLLTRMTADKREAVIAELLRIHPEQYRWLTKWRQAKA
;
A
#
# COMPACT_ATOMS: atom_id res chain seq x y z
N MET A 1 3.55 -21.38 12.52
CA MET A 1 4.87 -21.03 13.09
C MET A 1 4.78 -19.63 13.64
N SER A 2 5.09 -19.40 14.92
CA SER A 2 5.14 -18.04 15.49
C SER A 2 6.56 -17.50 15.36
N ILE A 3 6.76 -16.55 14.43
CA ILE A 3 7.99 -15.76 14.34
C ILE A 3 7.97 -14.68 15.42
N SER A 4 9.11 -14.40 16.08
CA SER A 4 9.15 -13.33 17.08
C SER A 4 9.04 -11.95 16.40
N PRO A 5 8.54 -10.90 17.09
CA PRO A 5 8.50 -9.55 16.52
C PRO A 5 9.86 -9.04 16.06
N MET A 6 10.93 -9.38 16.77
CA MET A 6 12.30 -9.00 16.42
C MET A 6 12.75 -9.70 15.14
N ASP A 7 12.53 -11.01 15.02
CA ASP A 7 12.91 -11.78 13.82
C ASP A 7 12.11 -11.32 12.59
N LEU A 8 10.83 -11.02 12.78
CA LEU A 8 9.96 -10.50 11.74
C LEU A 8 10.40 -9.11 11.27
N ALA A 9 10.71 -8.21 12.20
CA ALA A 9 11.21 -6.88 11.88
C ALA A 9 12.59 -6.95 11.19
N THR A 10 13.47 -7.84 11.66
CA THR A 10 14.79 -8.07 11.04
C THR A 10 14.66 -8.65 9.63
N TYR A 11 13.73 -9.59 9.42
CA TYR A 11 13.47 -10.18 8.12
C TYR A 11 13.10 -9.13 7.06
N TYR A 12 12.34 -8.10 7.45
CA TYR A 12 11.95 -7.00 6.57
C TYR A 12 12.86 -5.76 6.63
N GLY A 13 13.94 -5.78 7.43
CA GLY A 13 14.88 -4.66 7.55
C GLY A 13 14.26 -3.41 8.20
N VAL A 14 13.42 -3.61 9.22
CA VAL A 14 12.68 -2.57 9.95
C VAL A 14 12.81 -2.70 11.47
N ASP A 15 13.78 -3.46 11.97
CA ASP A 15 14.09 -3.58 13.41
C ASP A 15 14.56 -2.25 14.04
N ASP A 16 14.87 -1.24 13.22
CA ASP A 16 15.11 0.14 13.66
C ASP A 16 13.85 0.94 14.01
N ILE A 17 12.65 0.42 13.68
CA ILE A 17 11.36 1.10 13.89
C ILE A 17 10.65 0.50 15.12
N PRO A 18 10.44 1.25 16.21
CA PRO A 18 9.76 0.72 17.41
C PRO A 18 8.36 0.15 17.15
N ALA A 19 7.62 0.76 16.21
CA ALA A 19 6.29 0.30 15.78
C ALA A 19 6.31 -1.10 15.12
N ALA A 20 7.44 -1.53 14.52
CA ALA A 20 7.57 -2.87 13.96
C ALA A 20 7.75 -3.95 15.05
N LEU A 21 8.26 -3.56 16.23
CA LEU A 21 8.52 -4.44 17.37
C LEU A 21 7.34 -4.52 18.35
N SER A 22 6.41 -3.57 18.30
CA SER A 22 5.29 -3.47 19.22
C SER A 22 4.10 -4.31 18.76
N ILE A 23 3.82 -5.41 19.49
CA ILE A 23 2.66 -6.26 19.22
C ILE A 23 1.37 -5.46 19.41
N GLY A 24 0.55 -5.41 18.37
CA GLY A 24 -0.70 -4.63 18.34
C GLY A 24 -0.59 -3.28 17.61
N ASP A 25 0.63 -2.86 17.25
CA ASP A 25 0.82 -1.71 16.36
C ASP A 25 0.37 -2.06 14.92
N ASN A 26 -0.09 -1.04 14.20
CA ASN A 26 -0.52 -1.15 12.82
C ASN A 26 0.60 -1.64 11.89
N LEU A 27 1.84 -1.18 12.11
CA LEU A 27 2.98 -1.62 11.32
C LEU A 27 3.33 -3.09 11.62
N HIS A 28 3.41 -3.48 12.89
CA HIS A 28 3.66 -4.87 13.27
C HIS A 28 2.58 -5.81 12.70
N SER A 29 1.30 -5.44 12.84
CA SER A 29 0.17 -6.21 12.31
C SER A 29 0.22 -6.36 10.79
N LEU A 30 0.67 -5.32 10.09
CA LEU A 30 0.91 -5.36 8.65
C LEU A 30 2.04 -6.33 8.27
N LEU A 31 3.17 -6.31 8.97
CA LEU A 31 4.28 -7.24 8.73
C LEU A 31 3.85 -8.70 8.92
N VAL A 32 3.03 -8.97 9.94
CA VAL A 32 2.46 -10.30 10.16
C VAL A 32 1.56 -10.72 9.00
N ALA A 33 0.71 -9.83 8.50
CA ALA A 33 -0.16 -10.10 7.36
C ALA A 33 0.63 -10.39 6.08
N ILE A 34 1.68 -9.59 5.80
CA ILE A 34 2.59 -9.81 4.67
C ILE A 34 3.29 -11.17 4.79
N PHE A 35 3.80 -11.50 5.97
CA PHE A 35 4.49 -12.77 6.22
C PHE A 35 3.57 -13.99 6.07
N ARG A 36 2.28 -13.82 6.39
CA ARG A 36 1.23 -14.84 6.21
C ARG A 36 0.65 -14.88 4.79
N ASN A 37 1.13 -14.03 3.89
CA ASN A 37 0.61 -13.90 2.53
C ASN A 37 -0.90 -13.56 2.49
N GLU A 38 -1.35 -12.73 3.44
CA GLU A 38 -2.72 -12.23 3.48
C GLU A 38 -2.90 -11.08 2.46
N PRO A 39 -4.08 -10.97 1.80
CA PRO A 39 -4.35 -9.87 0.88
C PRO A 39 -4.33 -8.52 1.61
N LEU A 40 -3.61 -7.54 1.05
CA LEU A 40 -3.49 -6.20 1.60
C LEU A 40 -4.57 -5.26 1.03
N THR A 41 -5.24 -4.52 1.90
CA THR A 41 -6.21 -3.47 1.52
C THR A 41 -5.50 -2.14 1.29
N SER A 42 -6.13 -1.20 0.56
CA SER A 42 -5.56 0.13 0.28
C SER A 42 -5.02 0.88 1.52
N PRO A 43 -5.71 0.90 2.68
CA PRO A 43 -5.22 1.58 3.89
C PRO A 43 -3.91 1.00 4.45
N ARG A 44 -3.57 -0.24 4.12
CA ARG A 44 -2.33 -0.89 4.56
C ARG A 44 -1.10 -0.37 3.78
N TYR A 45 -1.28 0.15 2.57
CA TYR A 45 -0.21 0.77 1.81
C TYR A 45 0.18 2.15 2.33
N ASP A 46 -0.76 2.89 2.94
CA ASP A 46 -0.50 4.20 3.53
C ASP A 46 0.42 4.09 4.76
N ILE A 47 0.33 2.99 5.51
CA ILE A 47 1.23 2.68 6.62
C ILE A 47 2.68 2.54 6.11
N LEU A 48 2.90 1.85 4.99
CA LEU A 48 4.25 1.71 4.43
C LEU A 48 4.83 3.07 4.00
N ALA A 49 3.97 3.94 3.44
CA ALA A 49 4.36 5.29 3.05
C ALA A 49 4.70 6.17 4.27
N SER A 50 3.96 6.07 5.38
CA SER A 50 4.24 6.88 6.58
C SER A 50 5.59 6.56 7.25
N TYR A 51 6.17 5.39 6.98
CA TYR A 51 7.47 4.96 7.50
C TYR A 51 8.59 4.96 6.44
N ASP A 52 8.36 5.56 5.26
CA ASP A 52 9.32 5.57 4.14
C ASP A 52 9.78 4.15 3.70
N LEU A 53 8.91 3.14 3.79
CA LEU A 53 9.23 1.72 3.49
C LEU A 53 9.02 1.37 2.00
N ASN A 54 9.72 2.08 1.11
CA ASN A 54 9.50 1.93 -0.35
C ASN A 54 10.00 0.58 -0.88
N ALA A 55 11.09 0.05 -0.32
CA ALA A 55 11.62 -1.26 -0.68
C ALA A 55 10.61 -2.36 -0.35
N LEU A 56 10.03 -2.32 0.85
CA LEU A 56 9.02 -3.30 1.26
C LEU A 56 7.76 -3.20 0.40
N ARG A 57 7.32 -1.97 0.09
CA ARG A 57 6.18 -1.73 -0.80
C ARG A 57 6.41 -2.32 -2.20
N GLY A 58 7.56 -2.06 -2.82
CA GLY A 58 7.86 -2.59 -4.15
C GLY A 58 8.05 -4.12 -4.13
N PHE A 59 8.59 -4.69 -3.05
CA PHE A 59 8.71 -6.14 -2.91
C PHE A 59 7.34 -6.83 -2.84
N ILE A 60 6.42 -6.29 -2.05
CA ILE A 60 5.05 -6.78 -1.93
C ILE A 60 4.29 -6.70 -3.26
N ASN A 61 4.50 -5.62 -4.03
CA ASN A 61 3.86 -5.42 -5.33
C ASN A 61 4.49 -6.26 -6.46
N GLY A 62 5.58 -6.99 -6.19
CA GLY A 62 6.31 -7.73 -7.22
C GLY A 62 7.17 -6.84 -8.14
N ASP A 63 7.38 -5.58 -7.76
CA ASP A 63 8.21 -4.62 -8.51
C ASP A 63 9.71 -4.92 -8.37
N MET A 64 10.10 -5.70 -7.35
CA MET A 64 11.49 -6.08 -7.10
C MET A 64 11.64 -7.52 -6.60
N THR A 65 12.76 -8.13 -6.92
CA THR A 65 13.16 -9.48 -6.46
C THR A 65 13.61 -9.47 -5.00
N LEU A 66 13.64 -10.63 -4.34
CA LEU A 66 14.11 -10.75 -2.96
C LEU A 66 15.55 -10.23 -2.73
N PRO A 67 16.54 -10.48 -3.63
CA PRO A 67 17.87 -9.88 -3.51
C PRO A 67 17.86 -8.36 -3.64
N GLU A 68 17.06 -7.81 -4.55
CA GLU A 68 16.91 -6.36 -4.73
C GLU A 68 16.25 -5.72 -3.50
N PHE A 69 15.21 -6.35 -2.96
CA PHE A 69 14.57 -5.96 -1.72
C PHE A 69 15.59 -5.90 -0.58
N ARG A 70 16.35 -6.98 -0.34
CA ARG A 70 17.34 -7.01 0.75
C ARG A 70 18.38 -5.90 0.63
N ARG A 71 18.83 -5.59 -0.59
CA ARG A 71 19.77 -4.50 -0.84
C ARG A 71 19.14 -3.14 -0.59
N GLN A 72 17.93 -2.90 -1.08
CA GLN A 72 17.26 -1.60 -0.94
C GLN A 72 16.75 -1.35 0.49
N SER A 73 16.21 -2.36 1.16
CA SER A 73 15.75 -2.24 2.55
C SER A 73 16.91 -1.96 3.51
N ALA A 74 18.09 -2.55 3.27
CA ALA A 74 19.30 -2.21 4.02
C ALA A 74 19.72 -0.74 3.82
N VAL A 75 19.63 -0.20 2.60
CA VAL A 75 19.91 1.22 2.33
C VAL A 75 18.89 2.13 3.00
N GLU A 76 17.60 1.80 2.94
CA GLU A 76 16.55 2.57 3.62
C GLU A 76 16.73 2.55 5.15
N GLN A 77 17.06 1.39 5.70
CA GLN A 77 17.37 1.21 7.11
C GLN A 77 18.58 2.04 7.54
N GLU A 78 19.68 2.01 6.77
CA GLU A 78 20.85 2.83 7.05
C GLU A 78 20.53 4.33 6.96
N LEU A 79 19.66 4.74 6.02
CA LEU A 79 19.17 6.11 5.92
C LEU A 79 18.31 6.50 7.14
N ARG A 80 17.45 5.62 7.64
CA ARG A 80 16.64 5.86 8.85
C ARG A 80 17.49 5.89 10.10
N ARG A 81 18.45 4.96 10.24
CA ARG A 81 19.43 4.94 11.33
C ARG A 81 20.32 6.17 11.31
N SER A 82 20.81 6.58 10.14
CA SER A 82 21.60 7.81 10.00
C SER A 82 20.76 9.06 10.27
N LYS A 83 19.49 9.14 9.84
CA LYS A 83 18.56 10.21 10.28
C LYS A 83 18.36 10.18 11.80
N SER A 84 18.11 9.02 12.40
CA SER A 84 17.95 8.86 13.85
C SER A 84 19.22 9.25 14.63
N LEU A 85 20.40 8.93 14.09
CA LEU A 85 21.72 9.38 14.59
C LEU A 85 21.94 10.87 14.33
N TYR A 86 21.42 11.44 13.25
CA TYR A 86 21.47 12.87 12.93
C TYR A 86 20.51 13.67 13.82
N TYR A 87 19.37 13.09 14.22
CA TYR A 87 18.40 13.64 15.16
C TYR A 87 18.80 13.41 16.63
N LYS A 88 19.60 12.39 16.95
CA LYS A 88 20.30 12.26 18.24
C LYS A 88 21.55 13.14 18.31
N GLY A 89 22.21 13.40 17.17
CA GLY A 89 23.42 14.22 17.04
C GLY A 89 23.16 15.73 16.91
N ARG A 90 21.99 16.14 16.43
CA ARG A 90 21.47 17.51 16.58
C ARG A 90 20.55 17.54 17.79
N LYS A 91 21.06 18.06 18.91
CA LYS A 91 20.23 18.69 19.94
C LYS A 91 19.23 19.60 19.23
N ILE A 92 17.95 19.25 19.31
CA ILE A 92 16.87 20.19 19.00
C ILE A 92 17.04 21.33 20.01
N VAL A 93 17.54 22.46 19.52
CA VAL A 93 17.44 23.74 20.20
C VAL A 93 15.98 24.17 20.06
N HIS A 94 15.15 23.76 21.01
CA HIS A 94 13.99 24.56 21.37
C HIS A 94 14.32 25.25 22.69
N ARG A 95 14.64 26.54 22.53
CA ARG A 95 14.71 27.59 23.54
C ARG A 95 15.73 27.37 24.68
N TYR A 96 16.82 28.12 24.53
CA TYR A 96 17.76 28.49 25.58
C TYR A 96 17.03 29.04 26.83
N GLN A 97 17.20 28.38 27.98
CA GLN A 97 17.13 29.01 29.30
C GLN A 97 18.26 28.43 30.17
N PRO A 98 19.31 29.21 30.51
CA PRO A 98 20.28 28.81 31.52
C PRO A 98 19.77 29.25 32.89
N SER A 99 19.19 28.32 33.65
CA SER A 99 19.03 28.44 35.09
C SER A 99 20.30 27.91 35.76
N ILE A 100 21.16 28.83 36.16
CA ILE A 100 22.27 28.61 37.10
C ILE A 100 21.65 28.47 38.49
N THR A 101 21.82 27.32 39.14
CA THR A 101 21.79 27.22 40.61
C THR A 101 22.53 25.96 41.09
N LYS A 102 23.75 26.13 41.61
CA LYS A 102 24.12 25.69 42.96
C LYS A 102 25.39 26.44 43.42
N PRO A 103 25.51 26.71 44.72
CA PRO A 103 26.31 27.80 45.25
C PRO A 103 27.78 27.40 45.39
N LEU A 104 28.69 28.28 44.94
CA LEU A 104 30.05 28.29 45.45
C LEU A 104 30.12 29.24 46.66
N ALA A 105 30.90 28.79 47.62
CA ALA A 105 31.06 29.33 48.96
C ALA A 105 31.44 30.82 49.00
N ALA A 106 31.05 31.44 50.11
CA ALA A 106 31.43 32.78 50.50
C ALA A 106 32.96 32.96 50.48
N GLN A 107 33.41 34.01 49.80
CA GLN A 107 34.63 34.71 50.16
C GLN A 107 34.22 36.15 50.52
N GLN A 108 34.43 36.48 51.80
CA GLN A 108 34.48 37.85 52.28
C GLN A 108 35.67 38.52 51.60
N ASP A 109 35.47 39.71 51.07
CA ASP A 109 36.53 40.71 51.01
C ASP A 109 35.94 42.11 51.19
N ASP A 110 36.54 42.80 52.14
CA ASP A 110 36.20 44.11 52.68
C ASP A 110 36.59 45.24 51.71
N LYS A 111 35.60 46.09 51.37
CA LYS A 111 35.64 47.56 51.12
C LYS A 111 36.54 48.12 49.98
N PRO A 112 36.33 49.39 49.52
CA PRO A 112 35.30 50.37 49.90
C PRO A 112 34.37 50.81 48.74
N ASN A 113 33.25 51.38 49.17
CA ASN A 113 32.33 52.22 48.39
C ASN A 113 33.08 53.19 47.46
N ILE A 114 32.68 53.23 46.19
CA ILE A 114 32.80 54.47 45.41
C ILE A 114 31.83 55.44 46.06
N GLU A 115 32.37 56.44 46.75
CA GLU A 115 31.59 57.51 47.36
C GLU A 115 30.68 58.15 46.30
N LYS A 116 29.39 58.25 46.64
CA LYS A 116 28.43 59.09 45.92
C LYS A 116 28.80 60.55 46.16
N THR A 117 29.83 61.06 45.46
CA THR A 117 30.17 62.47 45.47
C THR A 117 29.38 63.22 44.38
N SER A 118 28.95 64.43 44.73
CA SER A 118 28.09 65.35 43.97
C SER A 118 28.76 65.94 42.70
N GLN A 119 29.74 65.25 42.09
CA GLN A 119 30.47 65.76 40.92
C GLN A 119 30.63 64.74 39.78
N ASN A 120 29.90 63.62 39.80
CA ASN A 120 29.91 62.68 38.68
C ASN A 120 28.74 62.98 37.70
N PRO A 121 29.02 63.51 36.49
CA PRO A 121 27.99 63.94 35.53
C PRO A 121 27.10 62.80 35.02
N THR A 122 27.55 61.54 35.10
CA THR A 122 26.74 60.36 34.77
C THR A 122 25.63 60.13 35.80
N TRP A 123 25.91 60.37 37.08
CA TRP A 123 24.92 60.21 38.15
C TRP A 123 23.85 61.30 38.10
N ASP A 124 24.20 62.53 37.71
CA ASP A 124 23.24 63.61 37.46
C ASP A 124 22.29 63.26 36.30
N TYR A 125 22.81 62.69 35.20
CA TYR A 125 21.96 62.19 34.12
C TYR A 125 21.05 61.03 34.57
N LEU A 126 21.58 59.99 35.23
CA LEU A 126 20.77 58.86 35.68
C LEU A 126 19.71 59.28 36.70
N GLN A 127 19.98 60.31 37.52
CA GLN A 127 18.98 60.94 38.39
C GLN A 127 17.92 61.71 37.60
N LYS A 128 18.32 62.57 36.65
CA LYS A 128 17.38 63.28 35.75
C LYS A 128 16.55 62.31 34.92
N PHE A 129 17.15 61.22 34.46
CA PHE A 129 16.50 60.12 33.75
C PHE A 129 15.49 59.41 34.63
N ARG A 130 15.86 59.10 35.88
CA ARG A 130 14.97 58.49 36.87
C ARG A 130 13.76 59.36 37.15
N ILE A 131 13.97 60.68 37.31
CA ILE A 131 12.91 61.66 37.55
C ILE A 131 12.02 61.83 36.31
N LYS A 132 12.61 62.02 35.12
CA LYS A 132 11.90 62.23 33.86
C LYS A 132 11.01 61.06 33.45
N ASN A 133 11.41 59.84 33.80
CA ASN A 133 10.71 58.61 33.42
C ASN A 133 9.91 57.97 34.57
N GLY A 134 9.68 58.68 35.68
CA GLY A 134 8.83 58.22 36.78
C GLY A 134 9.36 57.02 37.58
N LEU A 135 10.68 56.82 37.60
CA LEU A 135 11.35 55.70 38.27
C LEU A 135 11.78 56.03 39.72
N ALA A 136 11.21 57.09 40.30
CA ALA A 136 11.72 57.72 41.53
C ALA A 136 11.21 57.09 42.84
N ASP A 137 10.01 56.49 42.87
CA ASP A 137 9.40 56.02 44.12
C ASP A 137 8.72 54.66 43.99
N GLY A 138 8.91 53.82 45.01
CA GLY A 138 8.67 52.37 45.02
C GLY A 138 7.21 51.90 44.97
N GLN A 139 6.26 52.63 44.37
CA GLN A 139 4.91 52.11 44.12
C GLN A 139 4.34 52.59 42.78
N ASN A 140 3.87 51.62 41.99
CA ASN A 140 3.20 51.66 40.69
C ASN A 140 4.06 51.91 39.43
N SER A 141 4.26 50.78 38.75
CA SER A 141 4.90 50.59 37.47
C SER A 141 4.27 51.39 36.33
N VAL A 142 5.03 52.35 35.81
CA VAL A 142 5.15 52.50 34.37
C VAL A 142 6.61 52.25 34.04
N SER A 143 6.95 50.97 33.88
CA SER A 143 8.19 50.58 33.19
C SER A 143 8.12 51.19 31.80
N LEU A 144 9.08 52.03 31.42
CA LEU A 144 9.35 52.32 30.01
C LEU A 144 9.21 51.00 29.22
N PRO A 145 8.47 50.97 28.11
CA PRO A 145 8.39 49.79 27.27
C PRO A 145 9.82 49.28 26.97
N PRO A 146 10.08 47.96 27.03
CA PRO A 146 11.42 47.39 26.83
C PRO A 146 12.17 47.94 25.61
N HIS A 147 11.44 48.23 24.53
CA HIS A 147 11.96 48.82 23.31
C HIS A 147 12.40 50.28 23.48
N GLU A 148 11.61 51.12 24.16
CA GLU A 148 11.95 52.52 24.42
C GLU A 148 13.13 52.63 25.38
N LEU A 149 13.20 51.75 26.39
CA LEU A 149 14.35 51.64 27.28
C LEU A 149 15.62 51.24 26.52
N ALA A 150 15.54 50.21 25.67
CA ALA A 150 16.69 49.76 24.87
C ALA A 150 17.19 50.85 23.91
N LYS A 151 16.28 51.64 23.33
CA LYS A 151 16.58 52.75 22.42
C LYS A 151 17.34 53.89 23.13
N GLN A 152 16.98 54.20 24.37
CA GLN A 152 17.66 55.19 25.19
C GLN A 152 19.11 54.81 25.54
N PHE A 153 19.44 53.52 25.46
CA PHE A 153 20.78 53.00 25.68
C PHE A 153 21.49 52.53 24.39
N TRP A 154 20.95 52.88 23.21
CA TRP A 154 21.51 52.52 21.90
C TRP A 154 21.73 51.00 21.71
N VAL A 155 20.79 50.19 22.22
CA VAL A 155 20.84 48.71 22.16
C VAL A 155 19.51 48.08 21.75
N ASP A 156 18.58 48.85 21.17
CA ASP A 156 17.30 48.33 20.64
C ASP A 156 17.48 47.37 19.45
N ASP A 157 18.65 47.36 18.81
CA ASP A 157 19.06 46.37 17.81
C ASP A 157 19.29 44.96 18.38
N ILE A 158 19.38 44.83 19.70
CA ILE A 158 19.67 43.56 20.38
C ILE A 158 18.39 42.97 20.97
N THR A 159 17.99 41.78 20.50
CA THR A 159 16.77 41.10 20.96
C THR A 159 16.72 40.92 22.49
N SER A 160 17.85 40.67 23.15
CA SER A 160 17.90 40.53 24.61
C SER A 160 17.79 41.84 25.41
N ALA A 161 17.91 43.01 24.76
CA ALA A 161 17.62 44.31 25.39
C ALA A 161 16.12 44.64 25.34
N ILE A 162 15.42 44.18 24.30
CA ILE A 162 13.98 44.41 24.11
C ILE A 162 13.09 43.30 24.71
N THR A 163 13.67 42.14 25.04
CA THR A 163 12.94 41.02 25.66
C THR A 163 12.90 41.20 27.17
N GLY A 164 11.72 41.49 27.72
CA GLY A 164 11.51 41.60 29.17
C GLY A 164 12.02 40.38 29.93
N GLY A 165 12.77 40.61 31.01
CA GLY A 165 13.38 39.56 31.84
C GLY A 165 14.67 38.94 31.29
N ALA A 166 15.09 39.28 30.06
CA ALA A 166 16.40 38.88 29.56
C ALA A 166 17.52 39.66 30.28
N ARG A 167 18.71 39.05 30.37
CA ARG A 167 19.84 39.58 31.16
C ARG A 167 20.23 41.02 30.80
N LEU A 168 20.22 41.39 29.52
CA LEU A 168 20.55 42.75 29.08
C LEU A 168 19.42 43.73 29.44
N HIS A 169 18.16 43.39 29.17
CA HIS A 169 17.00 44.20 29.60
C HIS A 169 17.00 44.46 31.11
N SER A 170 17.19 43.44 31.94
CA SER A 170 17.23 43.58 33.40
C SER A 170 18.39 44.47 33.88
N LEU A 171 19.52 44.45 33.16
CA LEU A 171 20.65 45.35 33.41
C LEU A 171 20.29 46.80 33.07
N LEU A 172 19.60 47.06 31.96
CA LEU A 172 19.15 48.40 31.59
C LEU A 172 18.15 48.97 32.60
N VAL A 173 17.23 48.14 33.10
CA VAL A 173 16.27 48.53 34.15
C VAL A 173 17.03 48.91 35.44
N ALA A 174 17.97 48.07 35.87
CA ALA A 174 18.78 48.35 37.07
C ALA A 174 19.64 49.62 36.89
N ALA A 175 20.20 49.82 35.71
CA ALA A 175 20.94 51.03 35.37
C ALA A 175 20.06 52.29 35.39
N GLY A 176 18.85 52.23 34.81
CA GLY A 176 17.88 53.31 34.84
C GLY A 176 17.36 53.64 36.24
N GLN A 177 17.35 52.65 37.14
CA GLN A 177 17.09 52.81 38.57
C GLN A 177 18.33 53.30 39.35
N GLY A 178 19.46 53.55 38.69
CA GLY A 178 20.72 54.02 39.30
C GLY A 178 21.38 53.01 40.24
N ALA A 179 21.24 51.72 39.96
CA ALA A 179 22.03 50.68 40.62
C ALA A 179 23.46 50.64 40.05
N THR A 180 24.44 50.38 40.90
CA THR A 180 25.84 50.17 40.47
C THR A 180 25.98 48.86 39.70
N ILE A 181 26.73 48.86 38.60
CA ILE A 181 26.95 47.67 37.78
C ILE A 181 27.97 46.71 38.43
N SER A 182 27.56 45.45 38.64
CA SER A 182 28.42 44.38 39.18
C SER A 182 29.53 43.96 38.21
N ALA A 183 30.63 43.40 38.72
CA ALA A 183 31.76 42.91 37.91
C ALA A 183 31.31 41.90 36.83
N ALA A 184 30.40 40.98 37.20
CA ALA A 184 29.84 39.99 36.25
C ALA A 184 29.04 40.64 35.11
N ASN A 185 28.38 41.78 35.36
CA ASN A 185 27.65 42.53 34.35
C ASN A 185 28.58 43.39 33.48
N ARG A 186 29.68 43.91 34.04
CA ARG A 186 30.73 44.57 33.27
C ARG A 186 31.34 43.63 32.22
N GLN A 187 31.70 42.42 32.63
CA GLN A 187 32.24 41.40 31.72
C GLN A 187 31.22 40.98 30.65
N PHE A 188 29.94 40.88 31.02
CA PHE A 188 28.88 40.55 30.07
C PHE A 188 28.73 41.60 28.97
N LEU A 189 28.76 42.89 29.31
CA LEU A 189 28.71 43.98 28.32
C LEU A 189 29.96 43.98 27.44
N LEU A 190 31.14 43.81 28.03
CA LEU A 190 32.41 43.73 27.29
C LEU A 190 32.42 42.58 26.27
N ASN A 191 32.02 41.37 26.69
CA ASN A 191 31.94 40.20 25.80
C ASN A 191 30.92 40.36 24.67
N ARG A 192 29.93 41.25 24.83
CA ARG A 192 28.94 41.59 23.82
C ARG A 192 29.36 42.77 22.94
N GLY A 193 30.55 43.34 23.18
CA GLY A 193 31.04 44.51 22.48
C GLY A 193 30.29 45.79 22.81
N LEU A 194 29.58 45.83 23.95
CA LEU A 194 28.77 46.96 24.42
C LEU A 194 29.63 47.95 25.21
N ASN A 195 30.66 48.48 24.54
CA ASN A 195 31.74 49.25 25.17
C ASN A 195 31.29 50.65 25.56
N ALA A 196 30.48 51.31 24.72
CA ALA A 196 29.91 52.62 25.03
C ALA A 196 28.99 52.54 26.26
N LEU A 197 28.13 51.52 26.32
CA LEU A 197 27.23 51.28 27.45
C LEU A 197 28.01 50.94 28.72
N LEU A 198 29.04 50.09 28.62
CA LEU A 198 29.91 49.77 29.76
C LEU A 198 30.54 51.04 30.34
N ARG A 199 31.25 51.82 29.51
CA ARG A 199 31.97 53.03 29.93
C ARG A 199 31.04 54.12 30.45
N PHE A 200 29.82 54.19 29.94
CA PHE A 200 28.80 55.08 30.48
C PHE A 200 28.36 54.65 31.89
N LEU A 201 28.05 53.36 32.09
CA LEU A 201 27.59 52.85 33.40
C LEU A 201 28.68 52.82 34.47
N THR A 202 29.96 52.93 34.09
CA THR A 202 31.09 53.07 35.01
C THR A 202 31.45 54.52 35.32
N GLY A 203 30.81 55.49 34.67
CA GLY A 203 31.05 56.92 34.87
C GLY A 203 32.23 57.49 34.07
N GLU A 204 32.75 56.75 33.10
CA GLU A 204 33.90 57.15 32.27
C GLU A 204 33.50 58.01 31.06
N LEU A 205 32.21 58.09 30.73
CA LEU A 205 31.67 58.89 29.63
C LEU A 205 30.60 59.87 30.14
N SER A 206 30.62 61.09 29.61
CA SER A 206 29.48 62.00 29.70
C SER A 206 28.32 61.51 28.83
N GLN A 207 27.12 62.06 29.05
CA GLN A 207 25.93 61.72 28.25
C GLN A 207 26.16 61.98 26.75
N GLU A 208 26.70 63.15 26.38
CA GLU A 208 26.96 63.49 24.97
C GLU A 208 27.96 62.53 24.31
N GLN A 209 28.99 62.12 25.05
CA GLN A 209 29.96 61.14 24.58
C GLN A 209 29.36 59.75 24.47
N PHE A 210 28.49 59.35 25.40
CA PHE A 210 27.75 58.10 25.34
C PHE A 210 26.80 58.08 24.15
N ASP A 211 26.03 59.14 23.90
CA ASP A 211 25.09 59.19 22.78
C ASP A 211 25.82 59.11 21.44
N LYS A 212 26.95 59.81 21.30
CA LYS A 212 27.79 59.73 20.10
C LYS A 212 28.38 58.33 19.89
N ASN A 213 28.98 57.76 20.94
CA ASN A 213 29.68 56.48 20.84
C ASN A 213 28.70 55.29 20.73
N GLY A 214 27.60 55.32 21.48
CA GLY A 214 26.55 54.31 21.48
C GLY A 214 25.84 54.23 20.13
N LYS A 215 25.51 55.39 19.53
CA LYS A 215 24.95 55.44 18.17
C LYS A 215 25.92 54.85 17.14
N ALA A 216 27.20 55.21 17.18
CA ALA A 216 28.20 54.67 16.26
C ALA A 216 28.38 53.15 16.42
N GLU A 217 28.39 52.65 17.66
CA GLU A 217 28.49 51.22 17.96
C GLU A 217 27.27 50.44 17.46
N GLN A 218 26.07 50.99 17.65
CA GLN A 218 24.82 50.44 17.13
C GLN A 218 24.80 50.41 15.60
N GLU A 219 25.16 51.51 14.93
CA GLU A 219 25.23 51.57 13.46
C GLU A 219 26.18 50.51 12.90
N GLN A 220 27.32 50.27 13.57
CA GLN A 220 28.26 49.22 13.17
C GLN A 220 27.69 47.82 13.36
N ARG A 221 27.00 47.55 14.47
CA ARG A 221 26.31 46.26 14.68
C ARG A 221 25.24 46.01 13.62
N ASN A 222 24.45 47.03 13.30
CA ASN A 222 23.40 46.95 12.27
C ASN A 222 23.98 46.66 10.88
N LYS A 223 25.06 47.34 10.48
CA LYS A 223 25.75 47.08 9.21
C LYS A 223 26.25 45.63 9.12
N LEU A 224 26.91 45.15 10.18
CA LEU A 224 27.42 43.77 10.22
C LEU A 224 26.30 42.73 10.20
N ALA A 225 25.21 42.96 10.93
CA ALA A 225 24.04 42.09 10.93
C ALA A 225 23.38 42.03 9.55
N GLN A 226 23.24 43.17 8.87
CA GLN A 226 22.67 43.23 7.53
C GLN A 226 23.56 42.51 6.50
N GLN A 227 24.88 42.64 6.62
CA GLN A 227 25.82 41.90 5.76
C GLN A 227 25.69 40.38 5.97
N LYS A 228 25.71 39.91 7.22
CA LYS A 228 25.52 38.48 7.53
C LYS A 228 24.18 37.95 7.03
N GLN A 229 23.11 38.75 7.14
CA GLN A 229 21.79 38.36 6.66
C GLN A 229 21.76 38.21 5.13
N ARG A 230 22.46 39.09 4.40
CA ARG A 230 22.61 38.99 2.94
C ARG A 230 23.41 37.75 2.56
N GLU A 231 24.51 37.46 3.25
CA GLU A 231 25.32 36.25 3.03
C GLU A 231 24.49 34.97 3.26
N ILE A 232 23.72 34.91 4.35
CA ILE A 232 22.82 33.78 4.64
C ILE A 232 21.73 33.64 3.57
N ALA A 233 21.13 34.75 3.12
CA ALA A 233 20.09 34.72 2.09
C ALA A 233 20.64 34.22 0.74
N VAL A 234 21.84 34.68 0.35
CA VAL A 234 22.52 34.20 -0.85
C VAL A 234 22.84 32.72 -0.74
N GLN A 235 23.37 32.26 0.40
CA GLN A 235 23.66 30.83 0.60
C GLN A 235 22.40 29.96 0.52
N LYS A 236 21.30 30.39 1.15
CA LYS A 236 20.02 29.68 1.07
C LYS A 236 19.49 29.59 -0.37
N ALA A 237 19.56 30.68 -1.13
CA ALA A 237 19.14 30.66 -2.52
C ALA A 237 19.98 29.70 -3.38
N VAL A 238 21.31 29.66 -3.16
CA VAL A 238 22.20 28.71 -3.83
C VAL A 238 21.85 27.27 -3.44
N ASP A 239 21.62 27.00 -2.16
CA ASP A 239 21.27 25.66 -1.67
C ASP A 239 19.90 25.19 -2.20
N GLU A 240 18.91 26.08 -2.26
CA GLU A 240 17.59 25.80 -2.83
C GLU A 240 17.68 25.47 -4.34
N GLU A 241 18.45 26.22 -5.11
CA GLU A 241 18.65 25.94 -6.54
C GLU A 241 19.43 24.64 -6.76
N ARG A 242 20.45 24.35 -5.94
CA ARG A 242 21.14 23.05 -5.95
C ARG A 242 20.18 21.90 -5.66
N TYR A 243 19.35 22.02 -4.63
CA TYR A 243 18.36 21.01 -4.28
C TYR A 243 17.35 20.78 -5.42
N LYS A 244 16.84 21.84 -6.04
CA LYS A 244 15.95 21.72 -7.21
C LYS A 244 16.64 21.05 -8.39
N ALA A 245 17.90 21.40 -8.65
CA ALA A 245 18.70 20.80 -9.72
C ALA A 245 18.96 19.31 -9.47
N GLU A 246 19.29 18.92 -8.23
CA GLU A 246 19.46 17.51 -7.83
C GLU A 246 18.18 16.71 -7.97
N GLN A 247 17.03 17.26 -7.56
CA GLN A 247 15.73 16.60 -7.72
C GLN A 247 15.37 16.40 -9.19
N LYS A 248 15.60 17.42 -10.03
CA LYS A 248 15.39 17.32 -11.48
C LYS A 248 16.34 16.31 -12.12
N ALA A 249 17.61 16.28 -11.71
CA ALA A 249 18.57 15.29 -12.20
C ALA A 249 18.16 13.87 -11.79
N ARG A 250 17.67 13.69 -10.56
CA ARG A 250 17.16 12.41 -10.05
C ARG A 250 15.94 11.94 -10.84
N SER A 251 14.98 12.82 -11.11
CA SER A 251 13.79 12.46 -11.88
C SER A 251 14.13 12.07 -13.31
N VAL A 252 15.04 12.81 -13.97
CA VAL A 252 15.52 12.49 -15.32
C VAL A 252 16.24 11.14 -15.34
N ARG A 253 17.07 10.83 -14.33
CA ARG A 253 17.76 9.54 -14.25
C ARG A 253 16.78 8.38 -14.09
N LEU A 254 15.80 8.51 -13.18
CA LEU A 254 14.78 7.49 -12.96
C LEU A 254 13.91 7.26 -14.20
N GLU A 255 13.58 8.34 -14.93
CA GLU A 255 12.84 8.26 -16.19
C GLU A 255 13.63 7.52 -17.27
N ALA A 256 14.92 7.84 -17.42
CA ALA A 256 15.81 7.16 -18.35
C ALA A 256 15.96 5.66 -18.03
N GLU A 257 16.12 5.32 -16.74
CA GLU A 257 16.15 3.92 -16.27
C GLU A 257 14.81 3.19 -16.56
N ARG A 258 13.66 3.87 -16.37
CA ARG A 258 12.35 3.31 -16.71
C ARG A 258 12.23 3.02 -18.20
N ILE A 259 12.56 3.99 -19.05
CA ILE A 259 12.52 3.86 -20.51
C ILE A 259 13.45 2.72 -20.97
N GLN A 260 14.66 2.62 -20.41
CA GLN A 260 15.58 1.53 -20.74
C GLN A 260 15.02 0.16 -20.34
N ARG A 261 14.43 0.04 -19.14
CA ARG A 261 13.79 -1.19 -18.69
C ARG A 261 12.58 -1.56 -19.54
N GLU A 262 11.72 -0.60 -19.87
CA GLU A 262 10.49 -0.83 -20.64
C GLU A 262 10.75 -1.10 -22.13
N SER A 263 11.86 -0.60 -22.66
CA SER A 263 12.31 -0.88 -24.03
C SER A 263 13.11 -2.17 -24.18
N ASP A 264 13.57 -2.79 -23.08
CA ASP A 264 14.25 -4.09 -23.12
C ASP A 264 13.31 -5.17 -23.71
N PRO A 265 13.68 -5.82 -24.82
CA PRO A 265 12.90 -6.90 -25.42
C PRO A 265 12.52 -8.02 -24.43
N LYS A 266 13.38 -8.33 -23.46
CA LYS A 266 13.09 -9.33 -22.42
C LYS A 266 11.98 -8.87 -21.48
N TYR A 267 12.00 -7.59 -21.08
CA TYR A 267 10.94 -7.02 -20.26
C TYR A 267 9.62 -7.00 -21.03
N ILE A 268 9.63 -6.56 -22.29
CA ILE A 268 8.44 -6.56 -23.16
C ILE A 268 7.87 -7.98 -23.31
N ALA A 269 8.71 -8.98 -23.58
CA ALA A 269 8.28 -10.37 -23.70
C ALA A 269 7.71 -10.90 -22.37
N ARG A 270 8.32 -10.56 -21.24
CA ARG A 270 7.81 -10.92 -19.90
C ARG A 270 6.44 -10.30 -19.63
N MET A 271 6.25 -9.01 -19.92
CA MET A 271 4.97 -8.33 -19.75
C MET A 271 3.89 -8.90 -20.68
N LYS A 272 4.23 -9.21 -21.93
CA LYS A 272 3.30 -9.89 -22.87
C LYS A 272 2.91 -11.29 -22.39
N ASN A 273 3.86 -12.08 -21.90
CA ASN A 273 3.58 -13.40 -21.35
C ASN A 273 2.70 -13.31 -20.10
N GLN A 274 2.95 -12.34 -19.23
CA GLN A 274 2.13 -12.10 -18.05
C GLN A 274 0.70 -11.70 -18.44
N ALA A 275 0.55 -10.70 -19.31
CA ALA A 275 -0.77 -10.25 -19.77
C ALA A 275 -1.57 -11.39 -20.44
N LEU A 276 -0.91 -12.23 -21.24
CA LEU A 276 -1.57 -13.37 -21.87
C LEU A 276 -2.02 -14.42 -20.84
N ARG A 277 -1.19 -14.74 -19.84
CA ARG A 277 -1.58 -15.64 -18.76
C ARG A 277 -2.74 -15.09 -17.94
N GLU A 278 -2.70 -13.80 -17.60
CA GLU A 278 -3.77 -13.11 -16.88
C GLU A 278 -5.10 -13.12 -17.66
N LYS A 279 -5.06 -12.85 -18.98
CA LYS A 279 -6.24 -12.95 -19.86
C LYS A 279 -6.91 -14.32 -19.78
N TYR A 280 -6.13 -15.37 -19.61
CA TYR A 280 -6.58 -16.75 -19.51
C TYR A 280 -6.71 -17.24 -18.07
N GLY A 281 -6.75 -16.34 -17.08
CA GLY A 281 -6.99 -16.68 -15.67
C GLY A 281 -5.83 -17.40 -14.98
N VAL A 282 -4.64 -17.47 -15.58
CA VAL A 282 -3.45 -18.09 -14.98
C VAL A 282 -2.67 -17.02 -14.20
N THR A 283 -3.14 -16.73 -13.00
CA THR A 283 -2.55 -15.70 -12.11
C THR A 283 -1.49 -16.24 -11.15
N GLY A 284 -1.42 -17.56 -10.99
CA GLY A 284 -0.44 -18.24 -10.13
C GLY A 284 0.97 -18.28 -10.72
N TYR A 285 1.92 -18.69 -9.87
CA TYR A 285 3.25 -19.06 -10.31
C TYR A 285 3.17 -20.27 -11.25
N VAL A 286 3.88 -20.21 -12.37
CA VAL A 286 3.97 -21.31 -13.34
C VAL A 286 5.38 -21.84 -13.31
N GLU A 287 5.54 -23.11 -13.01
CA GLU A 287 6.86 -23.73 -12.99
C GLU A 287 7.54 -23.64 -14.35
N SER A 288 8.88 -23.43 -14.34
CA SER A 288 9.68 -23.23 -15.54
C SER A 288 9.49 -24.32 -16.59
N HIS A 289 9.26 -25.56 -16.15
CA HIS A 289 9.09 -26.72 -17.03
C HIS A 289 7.70 -26.79 -17.68
N HIS A 290 6.68 -26.15 -17.09
CA HIS A 290 5.34 -26.02 -17.66
C HIS A 290 5.18 -24.76 -18.52
N LEU A 291 5.93 -23.70 -18.22
CA LEU A 291 5.76 -22.38 -18.84
C LEU A 291 5.82 -22.44 -20.38
N LYS A 292 6.79 -23.15 -20.96
CA LYS A 292 6.94 -23.23 -22.41
C LYS A 292 5.72 -23.84 -23.10
N GLN A 293 5.23 -24.98 -22.57
CA GLN A 293 4.08 -25.69 -23.14
C GLN A 293 2.79 -24.89 -22.94
N LEU A 294 2.60 -24.33 -21.74
CA LEU A 294 1.45 -23.48 -21.44
C LEU A 294 1.39 -22.28 -22.37
N MET A 295 2.49 -21.54 -22.52
CA MET A 295 2.54 -20.35 -23.38
C MET A 295 2.25 -20.71 -24.84
N ALA A 296 2.73 -21.86 -25.35
CA ALA A 296 2.41 -22.31 -26.70
C ALA A 296 0.91 -22.57 -26.89
N ILE A 297 0.25 -23.19 -25.91
CA ILE A 297 -1.20 -23.41 -25.90
C ILE A 297 -1.94 -22.07 -25.87
N LEU A 298 -1.58 -21.15 -24.96
CA LEU A 298 -2.23 -19.85 -24.83
C LEU A 298 -2.11 -19.02 -26.11
N LEU A 299 -0.95 -19.00 -26.75
CA LEU A 299 -0.73 -18.30 -28.02
C LEU A 299 -1.62 -18.87 -29.13
N LYS A 300 -1.79 -20.19 -29.20
CA LYS A 300 -2.70 -20.82 -30.18
C LYS A 300 -4.15 -20.44 -29.94
N LEU A 301 -4.61 -20.52 -28.68
CA LEU A 301 -5.96 -20.12 -28.32
C LEU A 301 -6.21 -18.65 -28.64
N ASP A 302 -5.23 -17.77 -28.38
CA ASP A 302 -5.31 -16.34 -28.67
C ASP A 302 -5.37 -16.04 -30.17
N ALA A 303 -4.65 -16.82 -30.97
CA ALA A 303 -4.69 -16.77 -32.43
C ALA A 303 -5.94 -17.43 -33.04
N GLY A 304 -6.86 -17.98 -32.24
CA GLY A 304 -8.03 -18.71 -32.73
C GLY A 304 -7.69 -20.05 -33.39
N THR A 305 -6.53 -20.62 -33.07
CA THR A 305 -6.06 -21.91 -33.61
C THR A 305 -6.49 -23.06 -32.70
N ARG A 306 -7.08 -24.11 -33.27
CA ARG A 306 -7.43 -25.33 -32.54
C ARG A 306 -6.19 -26.02 -31.96
N LEU A 307 -6.37 -26.62 -30.78
CA LEU A 307 -5.32 -27.37 -30.12
C LEU A 307 -5.16 -28.77 -30.74
N LEU A 308 -3.93 -29.28 -30.70
CA LEU A 308 -3.63 -30.67 -31.03
C LEU A 308 -4.18 -31.59 -29.93
N GLU A 309 -4.37 -32.86 -30.28
CA GLU A 309 -4.80 -33.87 -29.30
C GLU A 309 -3.78 -34.02 -28.15
N THR A 310 -2.49 -33.99 -28.46
CA THR A 310 -1.41 -34.03 -27.47
C THR A 310 -1.45 -32.84 -26.51
N GLU A 311 -1.80 -31.65 -26.99
CA GLU A 311 -1.94 -30.43 -26.18
C GLU A 311 -3.18 -30.50 -25.28
N THR A 312 -4.27 -31.04 -25.82
CA THR A 312 -5.51 -31.28 -25.07
C THR A 312 -5.30 -32.33 -23.97
N ILE A 313 -4.55 -33.40 -24.26
CA ILE A 313 -4.18 -34.42 -23.27
C ILE A 313 -3.31 -33.79 -22.18
N TRP A 314 -2.30 -32.99 -22.57
CA TRP A 314 -1.42 -32.32 -21.62
C TRP A 314 -2.20 -31.44 -20.64
N LEU A 315 -3.17 -30.64 -21.12
CA LEU A 315 -4.04 -29.83 -20.24
C LEU A 315 -4.78 -30.71 -19.22
N LYS A 316 -5.25 -31.89 -19.62
CA LYS A 316 -6.03 -32.81 -18.76
C LYS A 316 -5.20 -33.65 -17.79
N SER A 317 -3.89 -33.75 -18.03
CA SER A 317 -2.95 -34.52 -17.24
C SER A 317 -1.98 -33.62 -16.47
N ASN A 318 -0.85 -33.28 -17.09
CA ASN A 318 0.27 -32.58 -16.48
C ASN A 318 -0.04 -31.10 -16.21
N GLY A 319 -0.84 -30.49 -17.07
CA GLY A 319 -1.25 -29.09 -16.98
C GLY A 319 -2.60 -28.87 -16.30
N ARG A 320 -3.12 -29.85 -15.53
CA ARG A 320 -4.49 -29.80 -14.97
C ARG A 320 -4.74 -28.56 -14.12
N GLU A 321 -3.73 -28.06 -13.41
CA GLU A 321 -3.83 -26.84 -12.61
C GLU A 321 -4.06 -25.57 -13.44
N PHE A 322 -3.72 -25.61 -14.73
CA PHE A 322 -3.93 -24.51 -15.68
C PHE A 322 -5.25 -24.66 -16.46
N GLU A 323 -6.12 -25.63 -16.15
CA GLU A 323 -7.45 -25.73 -16.75
C GLU A 323 -8.41 -24.67 -16.19
N THR A 324 -8.10 -23.40 -16.45
CA THR A 324 -8.95 -22.28 -16.06
C THR A 324 -10.24 -22.27 -16.88
N LYS A 325 -11.26 -21.57 -16.35
CA LYS A 325 -12.53 -21.41 -17.04
C LYS A 325 -12.34 -20.76 -18.41
N GLU A 326 -11.47 -19.75 -18.50
CA GLU A 326 -11.17 -18.99 -19.70
C GLU A 326 -10.53 -19.87 -20.78
N ILE A 327 -9.54 -20.70 -20.41
CA ILE A 327 -8.90 -21.65 -21.33
C ILE A 327 -9.91 -22.67 -21.85
N LEU A 328 -10.68 -23.27 -20.94
CA LEU A 328 -11.69 -24.26 -21.31
C LEU A 328 -12.79 -23.65 -22.19
N HIS A 329 -13.25 -22.44 -21.88
CA HIS A 329 -14.24 -21.74 -22.70
C HIS A 329 -13.71 -21.46 -24.11
N THR A 330 -12.51 -20.90 -24.25
CA THR A 330 -11.93 -20.60 -25.57
C THR A 330 -11.68 -21.87 -26.37
N TYR A 331 -11.10 -22.91 -25.75
CA TYR A 331 -10.94 -24.22 -26.40
C TYR A 331 -12.27 -24.78 -26.89
N ASN A 332 -13.31 -24.81 -26.04
CA ASN A 332 -14.61 -25.35 -26.44
C ASN A 332 -15.30 -24.47 -27.49
N ARG A 333 -15.09 -23.14 -27.48
CA ARG A 333 -15.59 -22.27 -28.56
C ARG A 333 -14.97 -22.64 -29.91
N LEU A 334 -13.65 -22.83 -29.99
CA LEU A 334 -12.98 -23.20 -31.23
C LEU A 334 -13.43 -24.58 -31.75
N GLU A 335 -13.61 -25.55 -30.85
CA GLU A 335 -14.16 -26.86 -31.22
C GLU A 335 -15.62 -26.76 -31.70
N ALA A 336 -16.44 -25.95 -31.03
CA ALA A 336 -17.81 -25.68 -31.48
C ALA A 336 -17.83 -25.08 -32.88
N ASP A 337 -17.02 -24.06 -33.15
CA ASP A 337 -16.96 -23.37 -34.43
C ASP A 337 -16.52 -24.29 -35.57
N HIS A 338 -15.58 -25.20 -35.30
CA HIS A 338 -15.21 -26.25 -36.24
C HIS A 338 -16.40 -27.17 -36.58
N TRP A 339 -17.08 -27.72 -35.57
CA TRP A 339 -18.23 -28.59 -35.79
C TRP A 339 -19.43 -27.86 -36.41
N LEU A 340 -19.59 -26.56 -36.14
CA LEU A 340 -20.56 -25.70 -36.81
C LEU A 340 -20.25 -25.55 -38.30
N ALA A 341 -18.98 -25.34 -38.66
CA ALA A 341 -18.55 -25.31 -40.06
C ALA A 341 -18.80 -26.67 -40.74
N GLU A 342 -18.44 -27.78 -40.09
CA GLU A 342 -18.73 -29.13 -40.58
C GLU A 342 -20.23 -29.36 -40.78
N TYR A 343 -21.07 -28.90 -39.85
CA TYR A 343 -22.52 -28.99 -40.00
C TYR A 343 -23.04 -28.12 -41.15
N ARG A 344 -22.52 -26.90 -41.32
CA ARG A 344 -22.90 -26.00 -42.42
C ARG A 344 -22.63 -26.66 -43.77
N ASN A 345 -21.49 -27.35 -43.91
CA ASN A 345 -21.05 -27.99 -45.14
C ASN A 345 -21.79 -29.32 -45.41
N SER A 346 -21.79 -30.23 -44.44
CA SER A 346 -22.32 -31.59 -44.62
C SER A 346 -23.83 -31.72 -44.37
N LYS A 347 -24.41 -30.79 -43.61
CA LYS A 347 -25.75 -30.92 -43.01
C LYS A 347 -25.94 -32.22 -42.21
N ASN A 348 -24.84 -32.81 -41.71
CA ASN A 348 -24.85 -34.01 -40.89
C ASN A 348 -25.26 -33.67 -39.45
N PRO A 349 -26.41 -34.15 -38.95
CA PRO A 349 -26.86 -33.83 -37.59
C PRO A 349 -25.89 -34.24 -36.48
N TRP A 350 -25.00 -35.22 -36.70
CA TRP A 350 -23.95 -35.55 -35.73
C TRP A 350 -22.98 -34.39 -35.49
N SER A 351 -22.63 -33.63 -36.54
CA SER A 351 -21.81 -32.44 -36.39
C SER A 351 -22.51 -31.38 -35.54
N ALA A 352 -23.84 -31.23 -35.68
CA ALA A 352 -24.63 -30.33 -34.83
C ALA A 352 -24.68 -30.79 -33.37
N VAL A 353 -24.79 -32.10 -33.12
CA VAL A 353 -24.72 -32.68 -31.77
C VAL A 353 -23.35 -32.42 -31.12
N ASN A 354 -22.26 -32.61 -31.87
CA ASN A 354 -20.91 -32.34 -31.39
C ASN A 354 -20.70 -30.84 -31.10
N ALA A 355 -21.09 -29.96 -32.03
CA ALA A 355 -21.05 -28.51 -31.84
C ALA A 355 -21.81 -28.09 -30.58
N SER A 356 -23.05 -28.58 -30.41
CA SER A 356 -23.88 -28.27 -29.24
C SER A 356 -23.22 -28.69 -27.92
N GLY A 357 -22.56 -29.86 -27.89
CA GLY A 357 -21.81 -30.32 -26.72
C GLY A 357 -20.69 -29.36 -26.30
N HIS A 358 -20.00 -28.76 -27.27
CA HIS A 358 -18.95 -27.77 -27.02
C HIS A 358 -19.51 -26.38 -26.70
N LEU A 359 -20.55 -25.93 -27.40
CA LEU A 359 -21.25 -24.66 -27.13
C LEU A 359 -21.71 -24.57 -25.68
N ARG A 360 -22.28 -25.66 -25.14
CA ARG A 360 -22.67 -25.73 -23.72
C ARG A 360 -21.49 -25.53 -22.77
N LYS A 361 -20.32 -26.10 -23.09
CA LYS A 361 -19.10 -26.02 -22.26
C LYS A 361 -18.42 -24.65 -22.31
N CYS A 362 -18.78 -23.77 -23.24
CA CYS A 362 -18.33 -22.38 -23.29
C CYS A 362 -19.46 -21.38 -22.97
N ALA A 363 -20.50 -21.81 -22.25
CA ALA A 363 -21.65 -21.01 -21.83
C ALA A 363 -22.50 -20.42 -22.98
N ALA A 364 -22.52 -21.07 -24.13
CA ALA A 364 -23.28 -20.68 -25.32
C ALA A 364 -24.56 -21.53 -25.51
N SER A 365 -25.28 -21.82 -24.44
CA SER A 365 -26.43 -22.74 -24.46
C SER A 365 -27.58 -22.28 -25.37
N ASN A 366 -27.76 -20.97 -25.55
CA ASN A 366 -28.76 -20.44 -26.49
C ASN A 366 -28.43 -20.77 -27.94
N GLU A 367 -27.16 -20.67 -28.34
CA GLU A 367 -26.70 -21.08 -29.68
C GLU A 367 -26.89 -22.59 -29.87
N ALA A 368 -26.58 -23.39 -28.85
CA ALA A 368 -26.80 -24.84 -28.85
C ALA A 368 -28.28 -25.19 -29.05
N ILE A 369 -29.20 -24.50 -28.38
CA ILE A 369 -30.64 -24.68 -28.52
C ILE A 369 -31.10 -24.32 -29.93
N ALA A 370 -30.71 -23.15 -30.43
CA ALA A 370 -31.06 -22.70 -31.77
C ALA A 370 -30.58 -23.68 -32.86
N LEU A 371 -29.33 -24.15 -32.73
CA LEU A 371 -28.72 -25.13 -33.63
C LEU A 371 -29.51 -26.44 -33.68
N LEU A 372 -29.82 -27.01 -32.51
CA LEU A 372 -30.50 -28.31 -32.44
C LEU A 372 -31.98 -28.22 -32.83
N SER A 373 -32.64 -27.10 -32.53
CA SER A 373 -34.04 -26.85 -32.92
C SER A 373 -34.21 -26.71 -34.43
N ALA A 374 -33.18 -26.23 -35.13
CA ALA A 374 -33.22 -26.03 -36.58
C ALA A 374 -33.06 -27.34 -37.39
N ILE A 375 -32.74 -28.48 -36.75
CA ILE A 375 -32.56 -29.76 -37.45
C ILE A 375 -33.92 -30.29 -37.91
N PRO A 376 -34.19 -30.45 -39.22
CA PRO A 376 -35.49 -30.91 -39.70
C PRO A 376 -35.83 -32.32 -39.20
N ALA A 377 -37.09 -32.59 -38.84
CA ALA A 377 -37.53 -33.89 -38.31
C ALA A 377 -37.15 -35.07 -39.22
N LYS A 378 -37.22 -34.90 -40.56
CA LYS A 378 -36.79 -35.90 -41.54
C LYS A 378 -35.32 -36.32 -41.44
N ARG A 379 -34.46 -35.46 -40.88
CA ARG A 379 -33.03 -35.74 -40.64
C ARG A 379 -32.77 -36.35 -39.26
N GLN A 380 -33.80 -36.61 -38.46
CA GLN A 380 -33.71 -37.21 -37.13
C GLN A 380 -34.19 -38.67 -37.11
N GLY A 381 -34.37 -39.32 -38.26
CA GLY A 381 -35.08 -40.61 -38.36
C GLY A 381 -34.43 -41.78 -37.62
N GLN A 382 -33.12 -41.77 -37.40
CA GLN A 382 -32.43 -42.86 -36.68
C GLN A 382 -32.60 -42.72 -35.15
N PRO A 383 -33.10 -43.74 -34.43
CA PRO A 383 -33.33 -43.67 -32.98
C PRO A 383 -32.11 -43.24 -32.16
N LYS A 384 -30.92 -43.76 -32.51
CA LYS A 384 -29.65 -43.39 -31.88
C LYS A 384 -29.35 -41.90 -32.03
N LEU A 385 -29.52 -41.36 -33.23
CA LEU A 385 -29.28 -39.95 -33.52
C LEU A 385 -30.33 -39.06 -32.83
N LYS A 386 -31.62 -39.43 -32.89
CA LYS A 386 -32.69 -38.68 -32.24
C LYS A 386 -32.49 -38.61 -30.73
N SER A 387 -32.11 -39.73 -30.09
CA SER A 387 -31.74 -39.78 -28.68
C SER A 387 -30.54 -38.88 -28.37
N ALA A 388 -29.50 -38.86 -29.23
CA ALA A 388 -28.35 -37.98 -29.05
C ALA A 388 -28.73 -36.48 -29.17
N ILE A 389 -29.55 -36.11 -30.16
CA ILE A 389 -30.07 -34.75 -30.33
C ILE A 389 -30.85 -34.34 -29.07
N LEU A 390 -31.82 -35.15 -28.63
CA LEU A 390 -32.64 -34.87 -27.46
C LEU A 390 -31.82 -34.77 -26.17
N THR A 391 -30.83 -35.65 -25.97
CA THR A 391 -29.97 -35.61 -24.77
C THR A 391 -29.15 -34.32 -24.73
N THR A 392 -28.53 -33.94 -25.86
CA THR A 392 -27.70 -32.72 -25.89
C THR A 392 -28.57 -31.46 -25.84
N HIS A 393 -29.75 -31.47 -26.47
CA HIS A 393 -30.73 -30.38 -26.42
C HIS A 393 -31.27 -30.22 -25.00
N GLY A 394 -31.66 -31.31 -24.35
CA GLY A 394 -32.11 -31.31 -22.96
C GLY A 394 -31.03 -30.79 -22.02
N GLY A 395 -29.76 -31.17 -22.26
CA GLY A 395 -28.62 -30.57 -21.57
C GLY A 395 -28.52 -29.06 -21.75
N ALA A 396 -28.71 -28.54 -22.97
CA ALA A 396 -28.69 -27.10 -23.21
C ALA A 396 -29.88 -26.36 -22.57
N MET A 397 -31.07 -26.99 -22.55
CA MET A 397 -32.26 -26.48 -21.85
C MET A 397 -32.03 -26.42 -20.34
N ARG A 398 -31.44 -27.47 -19.75
CA ARG A 398 -31.02 -27.50 -18.34
C ARG A 398 -30.07 -26.35 -18.02
N ASP A 399 -29.05 -26.15 -18.84
CA ASP A 399 -28.07 -25.08 -18.64
C ASP A 399 -28.71 -23.67 -18.75
N ARG A 400 -29.85 -23.53 -19.44
CA ARG A 400 -30.69 -22.31 -19.50
C ARG A 400 -31.68 -22.18 -18.33
N GLY A 401 -31.81 -23.21 -17.48
CA GLY A 401 -32.75 -23.26 -16.35
C GLY A 401 -34.12 -23.86 -16.66
N GLU A 402 -34.32 -24.41 -17.86
CA GLU A 402 -35.60 -24.95 -18.34
C GLU A 402 -35.71 -26.44 -17.99
N HIS A 403 -35.73 -26.72 -16.69
CA HIS A 403 -35.61 -28.08 -16.15
C HIS A 403 -36.73 -29.02 -16.64
N THR A 404 -37.97 -28.54 -16.77
CA THR A 404 -39.08 -29.38 -17.27
C THR A 404 -38.89 -29.79 -18.72
N ALA A 405 -38.43 -28.88 -19.59
CA ALA A 405 -38.11 -29.21 -20.97
C ALA A 405 -36.95 -30.20 -21.06
N ALA A 406 -35.91 -29.99 -20.24
CA ALA A 406 -34.77 -30.90 -20.14
C ALA A 406 -35.18 -32.31 -19.68
N LEU A 407 -36.07 -32.41 -18.70
CA LEU A 407 -36.61 -33.67 -18.18
C LEU A 407 -37.36 -34.43 -19.28
N ASN A 408 -38.29 -33.76 -19.97
CA ASN A 408 -39.07 -34.36 -21.06
C ASN A 408 -38.18 -34.86 -22.20
N MET A 409 -37.18 -34.07 -22.59
CA MET A 409 -36.21 -34.46 -23.61
C MET A 409 -35.35 -35.64 -23.18
N GLY A 410 -34.89 -35.66 -21.92
CA GLY A 410 -34.14 -36.77 -21.35
C GLY A 410 -34.95 -38.07 -21.30
N ALA A 411 -36.21 -38.00 -20.90
CA ALA A 411 -37.11 -39.14 -20.84
C ALA A 411 -37.38 -39.74 -22.22
N GLU A 412 -37.66 -38.90 -23.22
CA GLU A 412 -37.84 -39.35 -24.61
C GLU A 412 -36.53 -39.91 -25.19
N ALA A 413 -35.38 -39.29 -24.90
CA ALA A 413 -34.08 -39.79 -25.31
C ALA A 413 -33.79 -41.18 -24.72
N HIS A 414 -34.15 -41.39 -23.45
CA HIS A 414 -34.02 -42.68 -22.79
C HIS A 414 -34.96 -43.72 -23.41
N ARG A 415 -36.22 -43.37 -23.68
CA ARG A 415 -37.19 -44.27 -24.33
C ARG A 415 -36.69 -44.76 -25.71
N LEU A 416 -36.03 -43.89 -26.47
CA LEU A 416 -35.44 -44.23 -27.77
C LEU A 416 -34.19 -45.11 -27.67
N GLN A 417 -33.40 -44.98 -26.60
CA GLN A 417 -32.14 -45.70 -26.38
C GLN A 417 -32.01 -46.10 -24.89
N PRO A 418 -32.76 -47.11 -24.42
CA PRO A 418 -32.88 -47.42 -23.00
C PRO A 418 -31.58 -47.97 -22.38
N ASN A 419 -30.65 -48.47 -23.20
CA ASN A 419 -29.35 -48.98 -22.76
C ASN A 419 -28.23 -47.92 -22.81
N ASN A 420 -28.54 -46.69 -23.23
CA ASN A 420 -27.57 -45.60 -23.27
C ASN A 420 -27.52 -44.89 -21.92
N PHE A 421 -26.32 -44.71 -21.36
CA PHE A 421 -26.16 -44.02 -20.08
C PHE A 421 -26.36 -42.50 -20.16
N ARG A 422 -26.19 -41.88 -21.35
CA ARG A 422 -26.19 -40.40 -21.48
C ARG A 422 -27.53 -39.75 -21.11
N PRO A 423 -28.70 -40.26 -21.57
CA PRO A 423 -29.99 -39.78 -21.07
C PRO A 423 -30.12 -39.94 -19.55
N CYS A 424 -29.62 -41.04 -18.99
CA CYS A 424 -29.67 -41.29 -17.54
C CYS A 424 -28.86 -40.24 -16.76
N THR A 425 -27.67 -39.85 -17.24
CA THR A 425 -26.88 -38.78 -16.59
C THR A 425 -27.57 -37.42 -16.65
N LEU A 426 -28.26 -37.10 -17.76
CA LEU A 426 -29.04 -35.86 -17.86
C LEU A 426 -30.20 -35.88 -16.87
N LEU A 427 -30.97 -36.97 -16.84
CA LEU A 427 -32.11 -37.14 -15.94
C LEU A 427 -31.69 -37.07 -14.48
N GLY A 428 -30.57 -37.71 -14.12
CA GLY A 428 -30.00 -37.63 -12.78
C GLY A 428 -29.72 -36.20 -12.32
N ALA A 429 -29.03 -35.43 -13.17
CA ALA A 429 -28.75 -34.02 -12.87
C ALA A 429 -30.03 -33.16 -12.77
N VAL A 430 -30.96 -33.30 -13.72
CA VAL A 430 -32.20 -32.52 -13.75
C VAL A 430 -33.10 -32.84 -12.56
N CYS A 431 -33.21 -34.11 -12.16
CA CYS A 431 -34.00 -34.51 -11.00
C CYS A 431 -33.46 -33.89 -9.70
N ILE A 432 -32.14 -33.91 -9.50
CA ILE A 432 -31.53 -33.25 -8.33
C ILE A 432 -31.72 -31.72 -8.39
N GLU A 433 -31.56 -31.10 -9.58
CA GLU A 433 -31.84 -29.67 -9.77
C GLU A 433 -33.31 -29.31 -9.52
N LEU A 434 -34.26 -30.24 -9.70
CA LEU A 434 -35.67 -30.05 -9.35
C LEU A 434 -35.99 -30.34 -7.88
N GLY A 435 -35.06 -30.94 -7.12
CA GLY A 435 -35.26 -31.34 -5.72
C GLY A 435 -35.67 -32.81 -5.54
N ASN A 436 -35.84 -33.56 -6.63
CA ASN A 436 -36.12 -35.00 -6.61
C ASN A 436 -34.80 -35.79 -6.43
N ILE A 437 -34.18 -35.65 -5.27
CA ILE A 437 -32.79 -36.09 -5.04
C ILE A 437 -32.66 -37.62 -5.10
N SER A 438 -33.60 -38.36 -4.50
CA SER A 438 -33.61 -39.83 -4.53
C SER A 438 -33.76 -40.36 -5.96
N GLU A 439 -34.70 -39.81 -6.72
CA GLU A 439 -34.89 -40.17 -8.13
C GLU A 439 -33.63 -39.85 -8.96
N GLY A 440 -33.00 -38.71 -8.72
CA GLY A 440 -31.77 -38.35 -9.41
C GLY A 440 -30.60 -39.29 -9.10
N HIS A 441 -30.49 -39.77 -7.86
CA HIS A 441 -29.54 -40.82 -7.49
C HIS A 441 -29.83 -42.13 -8.26
N GLU A 442 -31.09 -42.57 -8.31
CA GLU A 442 -31.46 -43.77 -9.08
C GLU A 442 -31.10 -43.66 -10.56
N TRP A 443 -31.30 -42.48 -11.17
CA TRP A 443 -30.88 -42.22 -12.55
C TRP A 443 -29.37 -42.29 -12.72
N TYR A 444 -28.58 -41.83 -11.75
CA TYR A 444 -27.13 -42.02 -11.78
C TYR A 444 -26.70 -43.48 -11.59
N CYS A 445 -27.35 -44.25 -10.72
CA CYS A 445 -27.13 -45.70 -10.62
C CYS A 445 -27.45 -46.40 -11.95
N LYS A 446 -28.55 -46.02 -12.60
CA LYS A 446 -28.91 -46.49 -13.95
C LYS A 446 -27.85 -46.12 -14.99
N ALA A 447 -27.24 -44.94 -14.89
CA ALA A 447 -26.15 -44.53 -15.77
C ALA A 447 -24.88 -45.36 -15.55
N GLU A 448 -24.48 -45.58 -14.29
CA GLU A 448 -23.31 -46.39 -13.92
C GLU A 448 -23.48 -47.84 -14.40
N ALA A 449 -24.65 -48.45 -14.17
CA ALA A 449 -24.97 -49.79 -14.67
C ALA A 449 -24.93 -49.92 -16.21
N ARG A 450 -24.98 -48.79 -16.93
CA ARG A 450 -24.89 -48.70 -18.40
C ARG A 450 -23.51 -48.24 -18.89
N GLY A 451 -22.50 -48.25 -18.02
CA GLY A 451 -21.11 -47.98 -18.37
C GLY A 451 -20.68 -46.52 -18.21
N ALA A 452 -21.46 -45.66 -17.55
CA ALA A 452 -20.95 -44.36 -17.14
C ALA A 452 -19.88 -44.54 -16.06
N GLY A 453 -18.70 -43.95 -16.26
CA GLY A 453 -17.63 -43.98 -15.27
C GLY A 453 -18.05 -43.25 -13.99
N ARG A 454 -17.85 -43.90 -12.84
CA ARG A 454 -18.22 -43.35 -11.52
C ARG A 454 -17.63 -41.97 -11.27
N ASP A 455 -16.36 -41.76 -11.58
CA ASP A 455 -15.69 -40.45 -11.42
C ASP A 455 -16.34 -39.34 -12.25
N SER A 456 -16.86 -39.68 -13.44
CA SER A 456 -17.60 -38.73 -14.28
C SER A 456 -18.91 -38.32 -13.64
N ILE A 457 -19.64 -39.25 -13.02
CA ILE A 457 -20.87 -38.97 -12.28
C ILE A 457 -20.56 -38.08 -11.08
N MET A 458 -19.51 -38.40 -10.30
CA MET A 458 -19.14 -37.61 -9.13
C MET A 458 -18.70 -36.18 -9.51
N SER A 459 -18.03 -36.03 -10.65
CA SER A 459 -17.67 -34.71 -11.21
C SER A 459 -18.92 -33.92 -11.62
N ASP A 460 -19.91 -34.56 -12.24
CA ASP A 460 -21.18 -33.92 -12.61
C ASP A 460 -21.97 -33.46 -11.37
N VAL A 461 -22.07 -34.32 -10.34
CA VAL A 461 -22.68 -33.95 -9.05
C VAL A 461 -21.97 -32.76 -8.42
N ARG A 462 -20.63 -32.74 -8.41
CA ARG A 462 -19.86 -31.60 -7.89
C ARG A 462 -20.14 -30.31 -8.67
N SER A 463 -20.21 -30.40 -10.00
CA SER A 463 -20.52 -29.26 -10.88
C SER A 463 -21.91 -28.70 -10.57
N LEU A 464 -22.89 -29.57 -10.40
CA LEU A 464 -24.26 -29.22 -10.03
C LEU A 464 -24.32 -28.51 -8.68
N LEU A 465 -23.68 -29.07 -7.64
CA LEU A 465 -23.65 -28.46 -6.31
C LEU A 465 -23.01 -27.07 -6.31
N THR A 466 -21.99 -26.85 -7.15
CA THR A 466 -21.29 -25.56 -7.24
C THR A 466 -22.20 -24.44 -7.77
N ARG A 467 -23.22 -24.78 -8.57
CA ARG A 467 -24.19 -23.82 -9.12
C ARG A 467 -25.39 -23.54 -8.22
N MET A 468 -25.56 -24.30 -7.14
CA MET A 468 -26.71 -24.18 -6.24
C MET A 468 -26.51 -23.10 -5.17
N THR A 469 -27.63 -22.51 -4.73
CA THR A 469 -27.68 -21.67 -3.52
C THR A 469 -27.23 -22.47 -2.30
N ALA A 470 -26.76 -21.78 -1.26
CA ALA A 470 -26.24 -22.43 -0.05
C ALA A 470 -27.26 -23.40 0.58
N ASP A 471 -28.51 -22.95 0.77
CA ASP A 471 -29.57 -23.75 1.40
C ASP A 471 -29.92 -24.99 0.58
N LYS A 472 -30.12 -24.83 -0.73
CA LYS A 472 -30.43 -25.94 -1.63
C LYS A 472 -29.28 -26.93 -1.68
N ARG A 473 -28.06 -26.44 -1.74
CA ARG A 473 -26.85 -27.26 -1.76
C ARG A 473 -26.71 -28.10 -0.51
N GLU A 474 -26.96 -27.52 0.66
CA GLU A 474 -26.94 -28.23 1.94
C GLU A 474 -28.01 -29.33 1.98
N ALA A 475 -29.25 -29.01 1.58
CA ALA A 475 -30.33 -30.00 1.50
C ALA A 475 -29.98 -31.17 0.57
N VAL A 476 -29.40 -30.90 -0.61
CA VAL A 476 -28.96 -31.95 -1.54
C VAL A 476 -27.83 -32.78 -0.95
N ILE A 477 -26.83 -32.16 -0.32
CA ILE A 477 -25.71 -32.87 0.31
C ILE A 477 -26.20 -33.81 1.42
N ALA A 478 -27.06 -33.31 2.31
CA ALA A 478 -27.60 -34.08 3.42
C ALA A 478 -28.37 -35.31 2.91
N GLU A 479 -29.20 -35.13 1.89
CA GLU A 479 -30.01 -36.19 1.33
C GLU A 479 -29.18 -37.23 0.54
N LEU A 480 -28.20 -36.81 -0.27
CA LEU A 480 -27.30 -37.74 -0.95
C LEU A 480 -26.48 -38.58 0.04
N LEU A 481 -26.00 -37.98 1.13
CA LEU A 481 -25.33 -38.70 2.22
C LEU A 481 -26.27 -39.68 2.94
N ARG A 482 -27.55 -39.33 3.09
CA ARG A 482 -28.57 -40.22 3.66
C ARG A 482 -28.86 -41.42 2.75
N ILE A 483 -28.96 -41.19 1.44
CA ILE A 483 -29.29 -42.23 0.45
C ILE A 483 -28.16 -43.25 0.31
N HIS A 484 -26.91 -42.78 0.11
CA HIS A 484 -25.78 -43.67 -0.10
C HIS A 484 -24.49 -43.14 0.57
N PRO A 485 -24.33 -43.33 1.89
CA PRO A 485 -23.25 -42.73 2.68
C PRO A 485 -21.84 -42.99 2.11
N GLU A 486 -21.55 -44.24 1.74
CA GLU A 486 -20.22 -44.61 1.23
C GLU A 486 -19.87 -43.96 -0.11
N GLN A 487 -20.84 -43.87 -1.04
CA GLN A 487 -20.62 -43.27 -2.35
C GLN A 487 -20.40 -41.75 -2.26
N TYR A 488 -21.14 -41.10 -1.37
CA TYR A 488 -21.11 -39.65 -1.22
C TYR A 488 -20.24 -39.15 -0.07
N ARG A 489 -19.47 -40.02 0.59
CA ARG A 489 -18.57 -39.68 1.73
C ARG A 489 -17.64 -38.49 1.47
N TRP A 490 -17.23 -38.26 0.23
CA TRP A 490 -16.41 -37.10 -0.15
C TRP A 490 -17.13 -35.76 0.06
N LEU A 491 -18.47 -35.74 0.07
CA LEU A 491 -19.27 -34.55 0.37
C LEU A 491 -19.09 -34.08 1.82
N THR A 492 -18.77 -34.97 2.77
CA THR A 492 -18.49 -34.59 4.16
C THR A 492 -17.29 -33.65 4.25
N LYS A 493 -16.20 -33.98 3.54
CA LYS A 493 -15.01 -33.13 3.45
C LYS A 493 -15.29 -31.84 2.68
N TRP A 494 -16.10 -31.94 1.62
CA TRP A 494 -16.47 -30.79 0.79
C TRP A 494 -17.32 -29.77 1.57
N ARG A 495 -18.25 -30.25 2.40
CA ARG A 495 -19.08 -29.44 3.30
C ARG A 495 -18.22 -28.66 4.31
N GLN A 496 -17.21 -29.30 4.89
CA GLN A 496 -16.29 -28.67 5.85
C GLN A 496 -15.38 -27.60 5.23
N ALA A 497 -14.99 -27.75 3.97
CA ALA A 497 -14.12 -26.78 3.27
C ALA A 497 -14.88 -25.54 2.74
N LYS A 498 -16.21 -25.56 2.79
CA LYS A 498 -17.10 -24.49 2.28
C LYS A 498 -17.95 -23.83 3.37
N ALA A 499 -17.92 -24.37 4.59
CA ALA A 499 -18.35 -23.70 5.82
C ALA A 499 -17.25 -22.73 6.27
#